data_AF-A0A7Y8L9E2-F1
#
_entry.id   AF-A0A7Y8L9E2-F1
#
_cell.length_a   1.000
_cell.length_b   1.000
_cell.length_c   1.000
_cell.angle_alpha   90.00
_cell.angle_beta   90.00
_cell.angle_gamma   90.00
#
_symmetry.space_group_name_H-M   'P 1'
#
loop_
_entity.id
_entity.type
_entity.pdbx_description
1 polymer ?
#
loop_
_entity_poly.entity_id
_entity_poly.type
_entity_poly.pdbx_seq_one_letter_code
_entity_poly.pdbx_strand_id
1 'polypeptide(L)'
;MGKILIVDDSKTNRMTLKYMLDDIVDDLKIDLSYDEAENGLIALEKCKANDYDIVLMDIMMPVMDGIEATKEIRKLGKKNMMIIAVSALDDDESKNKMLTSGAEDYITKPVNEDIFKKRIINYSQLIDNRKNRKLLVTSVNTYDIKVFSRRLIFIVQNESSISEFWDYYLFEENRFGDRLTDLIRVIYGLGLLQVKMKFNCEITVEENSELLIFTMNNIKLLNSVIVKNIISKNYHGEYKIVDDKLSFKFNKELKEIQTPKVVENIKTVETTNTKAVHEDINVKDVFVESASDTTIEVFDFIDKEDLEELENIANELDSLMLLVGSSKIDDSEVLQIAKYIQSFGRMLATYNETYNIANSLNVLSKNIEENISSFQEKSKDIALLCQAFNKDLLLWIRKLFYEGAPSIDFLDSSIISNANMISAFINPQNSSGAEEVDDIFDF
;
A
#
# COMPACT_ATOMS: atom_id res chain seq x y z
N MET A 1 -7.15 25.52 -18.22
CA MET A 1 -5.85 25.21 -18.89
C MET A 1 -5.31 26.47 -19.57
N GLY A 2 -4.00 26.61 -19.82
CA GLY A 2 -3.45 27.81 -20.48
C GLY A 2 -2.10 27.71 -21.24
N LYS A 3 -1.24 26.70 -20.97
CA LYS A 3 0.01 26.53 -21.75
C LYS A 3 0.37 25.06 -22.01
N ILE A 4 0.75 24.72 -23.25
CA ILE A 4 1.17 23.38 -23.67
C ILE A 4 2.61 23.40 -24.21
N LEU A 5 3.36 22.31 -24.02
CA LEU A 5 4.64 22.07 -24.69
C LEU A 5 4.49 20.91 -25.68
N ILE A 6 4.88 21.10 -26.94
CA ILE A 6 4.87 20.09 -28.00
C ILE A 6 6.31 19.67 -28.27
N VAL A 7 6.64 18.41 -27.97
CA VAL A 7 8.00 17.85 -28.09
C VAL A 7 7.99 16.70 -29.08
N ASP A 8 8.65 16.89 -30.21
CA ASP A 8 8.78 15.91 -31.31
C ASP A 8 9.91 16.40 -32.23
N ASP A 9 10.78 15.52 -32.71
CA ASP A 9 11.92 15.94 -33.56
C ASP A 9 11.45 16.36 -34.96
N SER A 10 10.40 15.71 -35.47
CA SER A 10 9.74 16.03 -36.73
C SER A 10 8.91 17.30 -36.59
N LYS A 11 9.43 18.38 -37.21
CA LYS A 11 8.68 19.63 -37.40
C LYS A 11 7.29 19.42 -38.02
N THR A 12 7.14 18.40 -38.87
CA THR A 12 5.83 18.04 -39.46
C THR A 12 4.86 17.56 -38.39
N ASN A 13 5.29 16.67 -37.49
CA ASN A 13 4.45 16.16 -36.39
C ASN A 13 4.05 17.31 -35.44
N ARG A 14 5.01 18.19 -35.10
CA ARG A 14 4.73 19.37 -34.26
C ARG A 14 3.70 20.29 -34.91
N MET A 15 3.78 20.53 -36.22
CA MET A 15 2.78 21.30 -36.95
C MET A 15 1.41 20.60 -36.97
N THR A 16 1.35 19.28 -37.15
CA THR A 16 0.08 18.52 -37.08
C THR A 16 -0.59 18.63 -35.70
N LEU A 17 0.16 18.38 -34.62
CA LEU A 17 -0.35 18.51 -33.24
C LEU A 17 -0.79 19.95 -32.92
N LYS A 18 -0.09 20.94 -33.47
CA LYS A 18 -0.41 22.36 -33.33
C LYS A 18 -1.72 22.74 -34.03
N TYR A 19 -1.93 22.36 -35.29
CA TYR A 19 -3.21 22.58 -35.97
C TYR A 19 -4.37 21.92 -35.19
N MET A 20 -4.19 20.67 -34.74
CA MET A 20 -5.19 19.98 -33.91
C MET A 20 -5.45 20.67 -32.55
N LEU A 21 -4.55 21.53 -32.05
CA LEU A 21 -4.78 22.35 -30.86
C LEU A 21 -5.41 23.70 -31.21
N ASP A 22 -5.05 24.31 -32.35
CA ASP A 22 -5.69 25.52 -32.87
C ASP A 22 -7.20 25.25 -33.16
N ASP A 23 -7.54 24.10 -33.74
CA ASP A 23 -8.92 23.63 -33.96
C ASP A 23 -9.71 23.32 -32.66
N ILE A 24 -9.03 23.28 -31.51
CA ILE A 24 -9.65 23.16 -30.17
C ILE A 24 -9.82 24.55 -29.54
N VAL A 25 -8.88 25.46 -29.80
CA VAL A 25 -8.94 26.87 -29.39
C VAL A 25 -10.14 27.57 -30.00
N ASP A 26 -10.37 27.45 -31.30
CA ASP A 26 -11.46 28.14 -32.00
C ASP A 26 -12.85 27.61 -31.60
N ASP A 27 -13.01 26.30 -31.46
CA ASP A 27 -14.28 25.65 -31.08
C ASP A 27 -14.69 25.98 -29.63
N LEU A 28 -13.73 25.94 -28.69
CA LEU A 28 -13.99 26.14 -27.25
C LEU A 28 -13.82 27.60 -26.81
N LYS A 29 -13.19 28.45 -27.64
CA LYS A 29 -12.89 29.86 -27.38
C LYS A 29 -12.05 30.07 -26.11
N ILE A 30 -11.04 29.22 -25.96
CA ILE A 30 -10.10 29.21 -24.84
C ILE A 30 -8.80 29.92 -25.23
N ASP A 31 -8.22 30.69 -24.31
CA ASP A 31 -6.86 31.23 -24.48
C ASP A 31 -5.85 30.12 -24.15
N LEU A 32 -5.13 29.65 -25.17
CA LEU A 32 -4.17 28.56 -25.08
C LEU A 32 -2.89 28.93 -25.81
N SER A 33 -1.78 28.98 -25.08
CA SER A 33 -0.46 29.20 -25.64
C SER A 33 0.31 27.88 -25.77
N TYR A 34 1.20 27.77 -26.75
CA TYR A 34 2.07 26.60 -26.89
C TYR A 34 3.53 26.95 -27.18
N ASP A 35 4.43 26.08 -26.73
CA ASP A 35 5.84 26.04 -27.11
C ASP A 35 6.14 24.79 -27.93
N GLU A 36 7.13 24.86 -28.81
CA GLU A 36 7.71 23.71 -29.50
C GLU A 36 9.11 23.37 -28.93
N ALA A 37 9.46 22.09 -28.88
CA ALA A 37 10.82 21.60 -28.59
C ALA A 37 11.18 20.44 -29.54
N GLU A 38 12.45 20.36 -29.96
CA GLU A 38 12.91 19.46 -31.03
C GLU A 38 13.65 18.21 -30.51
N ASN A 39 13.73 18.04 -29.19
CA ASN A 39 14.25 16.87 -28.48
C ASN A 39 13.95 16.99 -26.97
N GLY A 40 14.20 15.91 -26.23
CA GLY A 40 13.98 15.82 -24.79
C GLY A 40 14.77 16.85 -23.96
N LEU A 41 15.99 17.19 -24.38
CA LEU A 41 16.85 18.14 -23.65
C LEU A 41 16.33 19.58 -23.75
N ILE A 42 15.87 20.01 -24.94
CA ILE A 42 15.21 21.31 -25.12
C ILE A 42 13.89 21.34 -24.32
N ALA A 43 13.15 20.24 -24.27
CA ALA A 43 11.94 20.15 -23.46
C ALA A 43 12.24 20.26 -21.95
N LEU A 44 13.28 19.60 -21.47
CA LEU A 44 13.74 19.68 -20.08
C LEU A 44 14.11 21.12 -19.69
N GLU A 45 14.90 21.82 -20.51
CA GLU A 45 15.25 23.23 -20.26
C GLU A 45 14.03 24.16 -20.34
N LYS A 46 13.10 23.94 -21.28
CA LYS A 46 11.82 24.68 -21.31
C LYS A 46 10.99 24.42 -20.06
N CYS A 47 10.89 23.19 -19.58
CA CYS A 47 10.18 22.81 -18.34
C CYS A 47 10.87 23.31 -17.06
N LYS A 48 12.19 23.58 -17.08
CA LYS A 48 12.87 24.31 -15.99
C LYS A 48 12.47 25.78 -16.01
N ALA A 49 12.51 26.43 -17.17
CA ALA A 49 12.28 27.87 -17.32
C ALA A 49 10.80 28.32 -17.32
N ASN A 50 9.86 27.43 -17.64
CA ASN A 50 8.43 27.73 -17.78
C ASN A 50 7.59 26.69 -17.03
N ASP A 51 6.35 27.06 -16.70
CA ASP A 51 5.29 26.13 -16.32
C ASP A 51 4.41 25.80 -17.53
N TYR A 52 4.07 24.52 -17.67
CA TYR A 52 3.13 24.00 -18.65
C TYR A 52 2.03 23.21 -17.93
N ASP A 53 0.84 23.17 -18.54
CA ASP A 53 -0.28 22.36 -18.10
C ASP A 53 -0.20 20.96 -18.71
N ILE A 54 0.17 20.89 -19.99
CA ILE A 54 0.35 19.64 -20.75
C ILE A 54 1.72 19.66 -21.43
N VAL A 55 2.42 18.52 -21.42
CA VAL A 55 3.54 18.23 -22.32
C VAL A 55 3.14 17.07 -23.22
N LEU A 56 3.08 17.30 -24.53
CA LEU A 56 2.96 16.24 -25.54
C LEU A 56 4.38 15.81 -25.91
N MET A 57 4.75 14.56 -25.60
CA MET A 57 6.13 14.07 -25.64
C MET A 57 6.26 12.88 -26.59
N ASP A 58 7.01 13.02 -27.68
CA ASP A 58 7.44 11.85 -28.47
C ASP A 58 8.39 10.98 -27.65
N ILE A 59 8.34 9.66 -27.87
CA ILE A 59 9.24 8.69 -27.23
C ILE A 59 10.59 8.68 -27.97
N MET A 60 10.58 8.66 -29.30
CA MET A 60 11.78 8.42 -30.11
C MET A 60 12.35 9.73 -30.65
N MET A 61 13.38 10.27 -29.98
CA MET A 61 14.03 11.53 -30.37
C MET A 61 15.57 11.47 -30.24
N PRO A 62 16.31 12.24 -31.05
CA PRO A 62 17.77 12.36 -30.91
C PRO A 62 18.16 13.19 -29.67
N VAL A 63 19.43 13.07 -29.26
CA VAL A 63 20.07 13.75 -28.10
C VAL A 63 19.57 13.29 -26.73
N MET A 64 18.25 13.24 -26.52
CA MET A 64 17.59 12.75 -25.30
C MET A 64 16.19 12.27 -25.69
N ASP A 65 15.88 11.02 -25.36
CA ASP A 65 14.60 10.39 -25.69
C ASP A 65 13.47 10.85 -24.76
N GLY A 66 12.22 10.53 -25.10
CA GLY A 66 11.04 10.94 -24.34
C GLY A 66 10.92 10.32 -22.95
N ILE A 67 11.45 9.12 -22.74
CA ILE A 67 11.41 8.38 -21.48
C ILE A 67 12.43 8.99 -20.50
N GLU A 68 13.64 9.26 -20.97
CA GLU A 68 14.67 9.99 -20.21
C GLU A 68 14.20 11.42 -19.89
N ALA A 69 13.71 12.15 -20.89
CA ALA A 69 13.18 13.49 -20.70
C ALA A 69 12.02 13.52 -19.69
N THR A 70 11.11 12.54 -19.74
CA THR A 70 10.01 12.44 -18.77
C THR A 70 10.54 12.21 -17.35
N LYS A 71 11.52 11.30 -17.16
CA LYS A 71 12.17 11.08 -15.85
C LYS A 71 12.82 12.36 -15.30
N GLU A 72 13.60 13.07 -16.12
CA GLU A 72 14.25 14.32 -15.69
C GLU A 72 13.26 15.46 -15.44
N ILE A 73 12.21 15.59 -16.26
CA ILE A 73 11.15 16.58 -16.05
C ILE A 73 10.35 16.28 -14.77
N ARG A 74 10.12 15.00 -14.44
CA ARG A 74 9.44 14.61 -13.18
C ARG A 74 10.29 14.90 -11.94
N LYS A 75 11.63 14.81 -12.03
CA LYS A 75 12.55 15.25 -10.95
C LYS A 75 12.45 16.75 -10.63
N LEU A 76 11.91 17.58 -11.52
CA LEU A 76 11.66 19.01 -11.26
C LEU A 76 10.49 19.26 -10.28
N GLY A 77 9.81 18.22 -9.79
CA GLY A 77 8.74 18.34 -8.79
C GLY A 77 7.42 18.92 -9.30
N LYS A 78 7.27 19.15 -10.61
CA LYS A 78 6.08 19.75 -11.25
C LYS A 78 4.90 18.76 -11.35
N LYS A 79 4.44 18.24 -10.20
CA LYS A 79 3.41 17.18 -10.05
C LYS A 79 2.02 17.54 -10.62
N ASN A 80 1.74 18.81 -10.93
CA ASN A 80 0.48 19.26 -11.54
C ASN A 80 0.50 19.30 -13.07
N MET A 81 1.70 19.39 -13.69
CA MET A 81 1.89 19.37 -15.14
C MET A 81 1.71 17.94 -15.64
N MET A 82 0.92 17.77 -16.70
CA MET A 82 0.54 16.44 -17.19
C MET A 82 1.34 16.06 -18.43
N ILE A 83 2.09 14.97 -18.38
CA ILE A 83 2.91 14.49 -19.51
C ILE A 83 2.15 13.40 -20.25
N ILE A 84 1.92 13.60 -21.54
CA ILE A 84 1.20 12.69 -22.44
C ILE A 84 2.16 12.25 -23.52
N ALA A 85 2.35 10.93 -23.62
CA ALA A 85 3.26 10.36 -24.59
C ALA A 85 2.58 10.19 -25.95
N VAL A 86 3.28 10.54 -27.04
CA VAL A 86 2.74 10.55 -28.40
C VAL A 86 3.74 9.90 -29.35
N SER A 87 3.59 8.61 -29.68
CA SER A 87 4.59 7.85 -30.47
C SER A 87 3.96 6.95 -31.53
N ALA A 88 4.76 6.53 -32.51
CA ALA A 88 4.36 5.59 -33.57
C ALA A 88 4.55 4.10 -33.18
N LEU A 89 5.03 3.85 -31.96
CA LEU A 89 5.22 2.52 -31.38
C LEU A 89 3.91 2.04 -30.74
N ASP A 90 3.26 1.02 -31.30
CA ASP A 90 2.04 0.42 -30.74
C ASP A 90 2.35 -0.92 -30.05
N ASP A 91 3.47 -0.98 -29.32
CA ASP A 91 3.85 -2.07 -28.44
C ASP A 91 3.62 -1.71 -26.96
N ASP A 92 3.08 -2.66 -26.19
CA ASP A 92 2.78 -2.46 -24.77
C ASP A 92 4.04 -2.26 -23.92
N GLU A 93 5.21 -2.72 -24.36
CA GLU A 93 6.48 -2.55 -23.64
C GLU A 93 6.91 -1.07 -23.58
N SER A 94 6.95 -0.38 -24.72
CA SER A 94 7.28 1.05 -24.81
C SER A 94 6.25 1.91 -24.08
N LYS A 95 4.98 1.56 -24.21
CA LYS A 95 3.85 2.19 -23.50
C LYS A 95 3.98 2.04 -21.97
N ASN A 96 4.27 0.83 -21.48
CA ASN A 96 4.49 0.57 -20.04
C ASN A 96 5.73 1.30 -19.52
N LYS A 97 6.86 1.26 -20.24
CA LYS A 97 8.09 2.01 -19.91
C LYS A 97 7.86 3.53 -19.82
N MET A 98 6.97 4.07 -20.66
CA MET A 98 6.65 5.49 -20.67
C MET A 98 5.69 5.87 -19.53
N LEU A 99 4.68 5.05 -19.23
CA LEU A 99 3.80 5.24 -18.07
C LEU A 99 4.58 5.14 -16.74
N THR A 100 5.44 4.12 -16.57
CA THR A 100 6.28 3.99 -15.36
C THR A 100 7.34 5.09 -15.24
N SER A 101 7.73 5.75 -16.34
CA SER A 101 8.56 6.96 -16.30
C SER A 101 7.84 8.18 -15.71
N GLY A 102 6.51 8.11 -15.58
CA GLY A 102 5.66 9.17 -15.06
C GLY A 102 4.83 9.90 -16.13
N ALA A 103 4.66 9.36 -17.33
CA ALA A 103 3.61 9.82 -18.24
C ALA A 103 2.23 9.40 -17.69
N GLU A 104 1.19 10.19 -17.99
CA GLU A 104 -0.16 10.00 -17.44
C GLU A 104 -1.17 9.44 -18.45
N ASP A 105 -0.83 9.44 -19.75
CA ASP A 105 -1.59 8.78 -20.81
C ASP A 105 -0.70 8.58 -22.06
N TYR A 106 -1.17 7.75 -22.99
CA TYR A 106 -0.51 7.40 -24.24
C TYR A 106 -1.42 7.59 -25.47
N ILE A 107 -0.88 8.20 -26.53
CA ILE A 107 -1.54 8.46 -27.82
C ILE A 107 -0.68 7.89 -28.95
N THR A 108 -1.24 7.00 -29.76
CA THR A 108 -0.58 6.44 -30.94
C THR A 108 -0.59 7.42 -32.12
N LYS A 109 0.48 7.38 -32.93
CA LYS A 109 0.55 7.99 -34.26
C LYS A 109 0.13 6.94 -35.32
N PRO A 110 -0.64 7.31 -36.37
CA PRO A 110 -1.15 8.64 -36.67
C PRO A 110 -2.25 9.07 -35.69
N VAL A 111 -2.13 10.30 -35.20
CA VAL A 111 -3.05 10.85 -34.18
C VAL A 111 -4.44 11.03 -34.79
N ASN A 112 -5.44 10.38 -34.21
CA ASN A 112 -6.84 10.59 -34.59
C ASN A 112 -7.36 11.88 -33.92
N GLU A 113 -7.74 12.86 -34.74
CA GLU A 113 -8.19 14.20 -34.33
C GLU A 113 -9.37 14.18 -33.35
N ASP A 114 -10.41 13.39 -33.66
CA ASP A 114 -11.61 13.19 -32.84
C ASP A 114 -11.30 12.69 -31.42
N ILE A 115 -10.35 11.75 -31.31
CA ILE A 115 -9.89 11.15 -30.05
C ILE A 115 -8.97 12.11 -29.31
N PHE A 116 -8.05 12.78 -30.02
CA PHE A 116 -7.15 13.79 -29.46
C PHE A 116 -7.92 14.96 -28.85
N LYS A 117 -8.90 15.50 -29.58
CA LYS A 117 -9.80 16.58 -29.14
C LYS A 117 -10.55 16.23 -27.86
N LYS A 118 -11.15 15.03 -27.79
CA LYS A 118 -11.84 14.52 -26.58
C LYS A 118 -10.87 14.32 -25.40
N ARG A 119 -9.67 13.79 -25.65
CA ARG A 119 -8.61 13.63 -24.65
C ARG A 119 -8.15 14.98 -24.08
N ILE A 120 -7.76 15.95 -24.91
CA ILE A 120 -7.35 17.30 -24.50
C ILE A 120 -8.43 18.02 -23.66
N ILE A 121 -9.71 17.89 -24.03
CA ILE A 121 -10.84 18.43 -23.25
C ILE A 121 -10.91 17.80 -21.84
N ASN A 122 -10.85 16.46 -21.76
CA ASN A 122 -10.88 15.76 -20.48
C ASN A 122 -9.66 16.13 -19.62
N TYR A 123 -8.47 16.21 -20.21
CA TYR A 123 -7.25 16.65 -19.54
C TYR A 123 -7.36 18.07 -18.99
N SER A 124 -7.91 19.02 -19.75
CA SER A 124 -8.15 20.39 -19.27
C SER A 124 -9.02 20.37 -18.00
N GLN A 125 -10.09 19.58 -17.99
CA GLN A 125 -10.95 19.45 -16.80
C GLN A 125 -10.22 18.82 -15.62
N LEU A 126 -9.37 17.81 -15.84
CA LEU A 126 -8.54 17.21 -14.78
C LEU A 126 -7.52 18.20 -14.22
N ILE A 127 -6.85 18.97 -15.07
CA ILE A 127 -5.87 19.99 -14.68
C ILE A 127 -6.53 21.15 -13.95
N ASP A 128 -7.68 21.63 -14.44
CA ASP A 128 -8.43 22.68 -13.77
C ASP A 128 -9.04 22.19 -12.45
N ASN A 129 -9.40 20.91 -12.31
CA ASN A 129 -9.76 20.32 -11.02
C ASN A 129 -8.56 20.19 -10.06
N ARG A 130 -7.36 19.85 -10.56
CA ARG A 130 -6.10 19.87 -9.76
C ARG A 130 -5.80 21.28 -9.24
N LYS A 131 -5.92 22.30 -10.10
CA LYS A 131 -5.71 23.72 -9.76
C LYS A 131 -6.78 24.28 -8.82
N ASN A 132 -8.05 23.90 -9.02
CA ASN A 132 -9.18 24.40 -8.22
C ASN A 132 -9.43 23.61 -6.92
N ARG A 133 -8.55 22.66 -6.53
CA ARG A 133 -8.50 22.15 -5.15
C ARG A 133 -8.18 23.30 -4.19
N LYS A 134 -9.22 23.91 -3.64
CA LYS A 134 -9.10 24.95 -2.60
C LYS A 134 -8.27 24.43 -1.44
N LEU A 135 -7.07 25.00 -1.24
CA LEU A 135 -6.35 24.84 0.02
C LEU A 135 -7.23 25.35 1.16
N LEU A 136 -7.54 24.47 2.11
CA LEU A 136 -8.33 24.85 3.28
C LEU A 136 -7.50 25.82 4.13
N VAL A 137 -8.01 27.04 4.28
CA VAL A 137 -7.21 28.21 4.69
C VAL A 137 -6.70 28.13 6.13
N THR A 138 -7.39 27.35 6.97
CA THR A 138 -7.06 27.07 8.37
C THR A 138 -6.63 25.61 8.55
N SER A 139 -5.48 25.39 9.19
CA SER A 139 -4.97 24.07 9.58
C SER A 139 -5.74 23.51 10.77
N VAL A 140 -5.94 22.18 10.81
CA VAL A 140 -6.45 21.48 12.00
C VAL A 140 -5.31 21.01 12.88
N ASN A 141 -4.14 20.70 12.29
CA ASN A 141 -2.96 20.22 13.00
C ASN A 141 -2.35 21.20 14.01
N THR A 142 -1.71 20.65 15.03
CA THR A 142 -1.08 21.38 16.14
C THR A 142 0.28 22.01 15.81
N TYR A 143 0.80 21.81 14.59
CA TYR A 143 2.07 22.40 14.13
C TYR A 143 1.88 23.74 13.39
N ASP A 144 0.64 24.16 13.12
CA ASP A 144 0.27 25.35 12.33
C ASP A 144 0.81 25.36 10.89
N ILE A 145 1.23 24.20 10.37
CA ILE A 145 1.78 24.06 9.01
C ILE A 145 0.62 23.92 8.01
N LYS A 146 0.64 24.74 6.95
CA LYS A 146 -0.32 24.67 5.84
C LYS A 146 0.05 23.58 4.83
N VAL A 147 -0.28 22.33 5.15
CA VAL A 147 0.02 21.14 4.35
C VAL A 147 -1.16 20.68 3.47
N PHE A 148 -1.71 21.54 2.60
CA PHE A 148 -3.00 21.25 1.91
C PHE A 148 -2.90 21.07 0.38
N SER A 149 -2.63 19.85 -0.07
CA SER A 149 -3.05 19.35 -1.40
C SER A 149 -4.27 18.42 -1.31
N ARG A 150 -4.51 17.79 -0.14
CA ARG A 150 -5.72 17.04 0.23
C ARG A 150 -5.99 17.24 1.73
N ARG A 151 -7.26 17.18 2.14
CA ARG A 151 -7.66 16.87 3.52
C ARG A 151 -8.65 15.72 3.48
N LEU A 152 -8.49 14.75 4.37
CA LEU A 152 -9.50 13.75 4.69
C LEU A 152 -9.95 13.94 6.15
N ILE A 153 -11.19 13.58 6.45
CA ILE A 153 -11.77 13.64 7.80
C ILE A 153 -12.53 12.33 8.00
N PHE A 154 -12.06 11.50 8.91
CA PHE A 154 -12.72 10.26 9.31
C PHE A 154 -13.50 10.53 10.60
N ILE A 155 -14.83 10.39 10.56
CA ILE A 155 -15.71 10.57 11.71
C ILE A 155 -15.96 9.21 12.33
N VAL A 156 -15.24 8.92 13.42
CA VAL A 156 -15.19 7.59 14.04
C VAL A 156 -16.26 7.51 15.12
N GLN A 157 -17.36 6.80 14.81
CA GLN A 157 -18.54 6.67 15.69
C GLN A 157 -18.67 5.28 16.34
N ASN A 158 -17.99 4.28 15.79
CA ASN A 158 -18.07 2.86 16.18
C ASN A 158 -16.82 2.13 15.67
N GLU A 159 -16.69 0.84 15.98
CA GLU A 159 -15.51 0.04 15.62
C GLU A 159 -15.36 -0.16 14.09
N SER A 160 -16.45 -0.32 13.34
CA SER A 160 -16.40 -0.38 11.86
C SER A 160 -15.85 0.92 11.24
N SER A 161 -16.20 2.08 11.80
CA SER A 161 -15.75 3.38 11.29
C SER A 161 -14.27 3.69 11.58
N ILE A 162 -13.62 2.98 12.53
CA ILE A 162 -12.15 3.04 12.68
C ILE A 162 -11.45 2.00 11.79
N SER A 163 -12.10 0.87 11.48
CA SER A 163 -11.63 -0.05 10.43
C SER A 163 -11.59 0.60 9.04
N GLU A 164 -12.60 1.40 8.67
CA GLU A 164 -12.58 2.18 7.42
C GLU A 164 -11.33 3.10 7.29
N PHE A 165 -10.83 3.63 8.41
CA PHE A 165 -9.58 4.42 8.44
C PHE A 165 -8.34 3.53 8.31
N TRP A 166 -8.31 2.38 8.98
CA TRP A 166 -7.24 1.38 8.89
C TRP A 166 -7.08 0.86 7.45
N ASP A 167 -8.19 0.38 6.86
CA ASP A 167 -8.22 -0.14 5.50
C ASP A 167 -7.79 0.92 4.49
N TYR A 168 -8.29 2.17 4.60
CA TYR A 168 -7.93 3.25 3.68
C TYR A 168 -6.41 3.47 3.58
N TYR A 169 -5.68 3.38 4.70
CA TYR A 169 -4.24 3.65 4.73
C TYR A 169 -3.35 2.42 4.56
N LEU A 170 -3.92 1.22 4.47
CA LEU A 170 -3.17 -0.04 4.33
C LEU A 170 -3.52 -0.84 3.07
N PHE A 171 -4.63 -0.55 2.37
CA PHE A 171 -4.94 -1.11 1.04
C PHE A 171 -4.35 -0.33 -0.15
N GLU A 172 -3.87 0.91 0.03
CA GLU A 172 -3.09 1.60 -1.02
C GLU A 172 -1.65 1.06 -1.04
N GLU A 173 -1.27 0.35 -2.12
CA GLU A 173 0.03 -0.33 -2.32
C GLU A 173 1.25 0.49 -1.82
N ASN A 174 1.75 0.11 -0.63
CA ASN A 174 3.07 0.39 -0.05
C ASN A 174 3.78 1.72 -0.37
N ARG A 175 3.04 2.83 -0.51
CA ARG A 175 3.63 4.15 -0.87
C ARG A 175 4.64 4.71 0.14
N PHE A 176 4.66 4.21 1.39
CA PHE A 176 5.35 4.87 2.51
C PHE A 176 6.08 3.93 3.51
N GLY A 177 5.96 2.60 3.36
CA GLY A 177 6.65 1.60 4.19
C GLY A 177 6.21 1.50 5.66
N ASP A 178 6.84 0.58 6.40
CA ASP A 178 6.45 0.10 7.75
C ASP A 178 6.19 1.21 8.77
N ARG A 179 6.94 2.32 8.68
CA ARG A 179 6.79 3.47 9.58
C ARG A 179 5.43 4.16 9.49
N LEU A 180 4.71 3.98 8.37
CA LEU A 180 3.32 4.40 8.28
C LEU A 180 2.40 3.39 8.95
N THR A 181 2.61 2.08 8.74
CA THR A 181 1.85 1.00 9.39
C THR A 181 1.84 1.15 10.91
N ASP A 182 2.98 1.43 11.52
CA ASP A 182 3.12 1.68 12.96
C ASP A 182 2.38 2.94 13.43
N LEU A 183 2.36 3.99 12.60
CA LEU A 183 1.57 5.20 12.88
C LEU A 183 0.07 4.92 12.81
N ILE A 184 -0.39 4.18 11.79
CA ILE A 184 -1.79 3.79 11.63
C ILE A 184 -2.23 2.89 12.80
N ARG A 185 -1.38 1.97 13.27
CA ARG A 185 -1.58 1.17 14.50
C ARG A 185 -1.80 2.03 15.74
N VAL A 186 -0.97 3.05 15.97
CA VAL A 186 -1.16 3.97 17.11
C VAL A 186 -2.46 4.77 17.01
N ILE A 187 -2.78 5.30 15.83
CA ILE A 187 -4.01 6.08 15.62
C ILE A 187 -5.26 5.20 15.79
N TYR A 188 -5.24 3.98 15.24
CA TYR A 188 -6.31 2.99 15.38
C TYR A 188 -6.55 2.62 16.85
N GLY A 189 -5.50 2.29 17.59
CA GLY A 189 -5.60 1.94 19.02
C GLY A 189 -6.14 3.07 19.89
N LEU A 190 -5.73 4.31 19.63
CA LEU A 190 -6.26 5.49 20.33
C LEU A 190 -7.72 5.78 19.92
N GLY A 191 -8.07 5.63 18.64
CA GLY A 191 -9.44 5.84 18.16
C GLY A 191 -10.42 4.81 18.72
N LEU A 192 -10.02 3.54 18.78
CA LEU A 192 -10.77 2.45 19.40
C LEU A 192 -10.99 2.69 20.90
N LEU A 193 -9.99 3.23 21.61
CA LEU A 193 -10.12 3.61 23.02
C LEU A 193 -11.17 4.73 23.21
N GLN A 194 -11.18 5.74 22.33
CA GLN A 194 -12.19 6.80 22.35
C GLN A 194 -13.60 6.27 22.06
N VAL A 195 -13.76 5.35 21.10
CA VAL A 195 -15.04 4.66 20.81
C VAL A 195 -15.54 3.90 22.05
N LYS A 196 -14.67 3.11 22.69
CA LYS A 196 -15.03 2.34 23.90
C LYS A 196 -15.40 3.23 25.08
N MET A 197 -14.76 4.40 25.21
CA MET A 197 -15.12 5.44 26.19
C MET A 197 -16.29 6.34 25.77
N LYS A 198 -16.89 6.11 24.58
CA LYS A 198 -18.00 6.88 24.00
C LYS A 198 -17.69 8.37 23.81
N PHE A 199 -16.42 8.69 23.53
CA PHE A 199 -16.00 10.02 23.12
C PHE A 199 -16.10 10.16 21.60
N ASN A 200 -16.46 11.35 21.12
CA ASN A 200 -16.44 11.64 19.69
C ASN A 200 -14.99 11.58 19.19
N CYS A 201 -14.70 10.70 18.23
CA CYS A 201 -13.39 10.63 17.59
C CYS A 201 -13.47 11.19 16.16
N GLU A 202 -12.61 12.14 15.84
CA GLU A 202 -12.39 12.65 14.49
C GLU A 202 -10.89 12.58 14.17
N ILE A 203 -10.55 11.90 13.08
CA ILE A 203 -9.19 11.85 12.55
C ILE A 203 -9.16 12.71 11.29
N THR A 204 -8.64 13.94 11.42
CA THR A 204 -8.36 14.80 10.28
C THR A 204 -6.95 14.50 9.76
N VAL A 205 -6.80 14.15 8.48
CA VAL A 205 -5.49 13.94 7.83
C VAL A 205 -5.23 15.04 6.81
N GLU A 206 -4.08 15.67 6.92
CA GLU A 206 -3.68 16.87 6.19
C GLU A 206 -2.42 16.57 5.36
N GLU A 207 -2.51 16.63 4.03
CA GLU A 207 -1.53 16.04 3.10
C GLU A 207 -0.99 17.06 2.09
N ASN A 208 0.34 17.15 1.90
CA ASN A 208 0.97 17.88 0.78
C ASN A 208 1.95 17.01 -0.04
N SER A 209 2.87 17.66 -0.77
CA SER A 209 3.92 17.03 -1.60
C SER A 209 4.90 16.14 -0.83
N GLU A 210 5.14 16.44 0.45
CA GLU A 210 6.25 15.94 1.29
C GLU A 210 5.76 15.35 2.62
N LEU A 211 4.60 15.77 3.14
CA LEU A 211 4.13 15.46 4.48
C LEU A 211 2.73 14.86 4.48
N LEU A 212 2.49 13.98 5.46
CA LEU A 212 1.19 13.62 5.98
C LEU A 212 1.14 14.06 7.46
N ILE A 213 0.12 14.80 7.85
CA ILE A 213 -0.12 15.17 9.25
C ILE A 213 -1.48 14.65 9.68
N PHE A 214 -1.49 13.62 10.52
CA PHE A 214 -2.68 13.02 11.10
C PHE A 214 -3.00 13.74 12.40
N THR A 215 -4.26 14.14 12.63
CA THR A 215 -4.67 14.87 13.84
C THR A 215 -5.95 14.30 14.42
N MET A 216 -5.87 13.84 15.68
CA MET A 216 -7.01 13.37 16.47
C MET A 216 -7.51 14.49 17.39
N ASN A 217 -8.82 14.52 17.70
CA ASN A 217 -9.45 15.40 18.70
C ASN A 217 -9.77 14.65 20.01
N ASN A 218 -10.32 15.33 21.02
CA ASN A 218 -10.82 14.76 22.27
C ASN A 218 -9.77 13.95 23.07
N ILE A 219 -8.48 14.31 22.93
CA ILE A 219 -7.36 13.60 23.55
C ILE A 219 -7.17 13.99 25.03
N LYS A 220 -7.66 15.16 25.49
CA LYS A 220 -7.69 15.47 26.93
C LYS A 220 -8.64 14.58 27.72
N LEU A 221 -9.58 13.90 27.06
CA LEU A 221 -10.53 12.98 27.70
C LEU A 221 -9.89 11.60 28.00
N LEU A 222 -8.75 11.29 27.37
CA LEU A 222 -7.98 10.08 27.62
C LEU A 222 -6.95 10.30 28.74
N ASN A 223 -6.62 9.25 29.49
CA ASN A 223 -5.54 9.33 30.48
C ASN A 223 -4.19 9.60 29.79
N SER A 224 -3.58 10.74 30.10
CA SER A 224 -2.34 11.19 29.45
C SER A 224 -1.13 10.26 29.63
N VAL A 225 -1.13 9.37 30.63
CA VAL A 225 -0.11 8.33 30.81
C VAL A 225 -0.33 7.21 29.80
N ILE A 226 -1.57 6.74 29.64
CA ILE A 226 -1.94 5.71 28.66
C ILE A 226 -1.64 6.19 27.24
N VAL A 227 -2.01 7.43 26.89
CA VAL A 227 -1.71 8.02 25.57
C VAL A 227 -0.21 8.05 25.30
N LYS A 228 0.61 8.48 26.27
CA LYS A 228 2.08 8.49 26.13
C LYS A 228 2.66 7.09 25.97
N ASN A 229 2.18 6.12 26.75
CA ASN A 229 2.66 4.73 26.71
C ASN A 229 2.30 4.02 25.39
N ILE A 230 1.10 4.25 24.85
CA ILE A 230 0.70 3.72 23.54
C ILE A 230 1.59 4.27 22.44
N ILE A 231 1.88 5.58 22.45
CA ILE A 231 2.77 6.20 21.47
C ILE A 231 4.21 5.68 21.64
N SER A 232 4.78 5.71 22.85
CA SER A 232 6.20 5.39 23.07
C SER A 232 6.55 3.92 22.82
N LYS A 233 5.61 2.98 23.02
CA LYS A 233 5.80 1.56 22.70
C LYS A 233 5.70 1.23 21.21
N ASN A 234 4.94 2.01 20.43
CA ASN A 234 4.52 1.61 19.08
C ASN A 234 4.81 2.66 17.97
N TYR A 235 5.37 3.83 18.29
CA TYR A 235 5.73 4.85 17.29
C TYR A 235 6.95 5.69 17.72
N HIS A 236 7.89 5.87 16.79
CA HIS A 236 9.17 6.55 17.03
C HIS A 236 9.35 7.83 16.20
N GLY A 237 8.29 8.34 15.56
CA GLY A 237 8.32 9.58 14.77
C GLY A 237 7.89 10.83 15.52
N GLU A 238 7.76 11.95 14.80
CA GLU A 238 7.35 13.23 15.36
C GLU A 238 5.86 13.25 15.73
N TYR A 239 5.54 13.58 16.98
CA TYR A 239 4.18 13.88 17.42
C TYR A 239 4.14 15.10 18.34
N LYS A 240 2.98 15.76 18.42
CA LYS A 240 2.77 16.98 19.22
C LYS A 240 1.34 17.04 19.74
N ILE A 241 1.20 17.07 21.07
CA ILE A 241 -0.07 17.33 21.74
C ILE A 241 -0.15 18.84 22.04
N VAL A 242 -1.20 19.50 21.56
CA VAL A 242 -1.53 20.89 21.92
C VAL A 242 -3.02 20.98 22.16
N ASP A 243 -3.38 21.54 23.31
CA ASP A 243 -4.72 21.48 23.85
C ASP A 243 -5.33 20.08 23.74
N ASP A 244 -6.43 19.93 23.01
CA ASP A 244 -7.23 18.71 22.94
C ASP A 244 -6.92 17.86 21.70
N LYS A 245 -5.84 18.21 21.00
CA LYS A 245 -5.41 17.57 19.77
C LYS A 245 -4.06 16.91 19.91
N LEU A 246 -3.95 15.72 19.31
CA LEU A 246 -2.70 15.02 19.06
C LEU A 246 -2.46 15.02 17.55
N SER A 247 -1.39 15.67 17.10
CA SER A 247 -0.94 15.57 15.72
C SER A 247 0.32 14.72 15.61
N PHE A 248 0.33 13.79 14.66
CA PHE A 248 1.51 13.06 14.22
C PHE A 248 1.99 13.61 12.88
N LYS A 249 3.30 13.80 12.72
CA LYS A 249 3.94 14.35 11.51
C LYS A 249 4.78 13.27 10.84
N PHE A 250 4.30 12.80 9.70
CA PHE A 250 4.95 11.79 8.88
C PHE A 250 5.57 12.42 7.63
N ASN A 251 6.83 12.09 7.35
CA ASN A 251 7.54 12.53 6.15
C ASN A 251 7.44 11.46 5.05
N LYS A 252 6.99 11.86 3.86
CA LYS A 252 6.88 11.00 2.67
C LYS A 252 8.24 10.66 2.06
N GLU A 253 9.27 11.45 2.32
CA GLU A 253 10.62 11.18 1.83
C GLU A 253 11.44 10.34 2.83
N LEU A 254 11.94 9.21 2.36
CA LEU A 254 12.93 8.39 3.06
C LEU A 254 14.28 9.14 3.12
N LYS A 255 14.47 9.96 4.15
CA LYS A 255 15.81 10.41 4.54
C LYS A 255 16.57 9.24 5.16
N GLU A 256 17.70 8.88 4.56
CA GLU A 256 18.62 7.87 5.08
C GLU A 256 18.95 8.19 6.55
N ILE A 257 18.73 7.21 7.43
CA ILE A 257 19.32 7.25 8.75
C ILE A 257 20.75 6.72 8.59
N GLN A 258 21.73 7.57 8.87
CA GLN A 258 23.13 7.15 8.93
C GLN A 258 23.28 6.05 9.98
N THR A 259 23.51 4.82 9.53
CA THR A 259 23.83 3.71 10.42
C THR A 259 25.18 3.96 11.11
N PRO A 260 25.30 3.73 12.43
CA PRO A 260 26.59 3.85 13.11
C PRO A 260 27.62 2.90 12.49
N LYS A 261 28.86 3.37 12.33
CA LYS A 261 29.98 2.52 11.88
C LYS A 261 30.21 1.39 12.89
N VAL A 262 29.80 0.17 12.53
CA VAL A 262 30.26 -1.05 13.20
C VAL A 262 31.62 -1.44 12.62
N VAL A 263 32.53 -1.83 13.50
CA VAL A 263 33.95 -2.05 13.18
C VAL A 263 34.18 -3.40 12.50
N GLU A 264 35.19 -3.46 11.64
CA GLU A 264 35.67 -4.66 10.95
C GLU A 264 35.90 -5.85 11.90
N ASN A 265 35.57 -7.07 11.46
CA ASN A 265 36.34 -8.28 11.77
C ASN A 265 35.98 -9.41 10.78
N ILE A 266 36.72 -9.48 9.67
CA ILE A 266 36.65 -10.63 8.76
C ILE A 266 37.49 -11.77 9.36
N LYS A 267 36.92 -12.98 9.43
CA LYS A 267 37.71 -14.21 9.56
C LYS A 267 37.27 -15.25 8.54
N THR A 268 38.18 -15.51 7.61
CA THR A 268 38.13 -16.55 6.58
C THR A 268 38.24 -17.95 7.18
N VAL A 269 37.51 -18.91 6.61
CA VAL A 269 37.86 -20.33 6.59
C VAL A 269 37.69 -20.83 5.15
N GLU A 270 38.55 -21.76 4.73
CA GLU A 270 38.79 -22.09 3.31
C GLU A 270 37.96 -23.28 2.81
N THR A 271 37.81 -23.39 1.49
CA THR A 271 37.13 -24.50 0.80
C THR A 271 38.09 -25.67 0.49
N THR A 272 37.57 -26.90 0.45
CA THR A 272 38.24 -28.06 -0.15
C THR A 272 37.33 -28.80 -1.13
N ASN A 273 37.88 -29.20 -2.27
CA ASN A 273 37.15 -29.69 -3.46
C ASN A 273 37.11 -31.23 -3.56
N THR A 274 36.10 -31.77 -4.28
CA THR A 274 36.37 -32.87 -5.26
C THR A 274 35.32 -32.96 -6.39
N LYS A 275 35.81 -32.73 -7.64
CA LYS A 275 35.51 -33.35 -8.96
C LYS A 275 34.20 -34.17 -9.14
N ALA A 276 33.31 -33.99 -10.14
CA ALA A 276 33.34 -33.53 -11.57
C ALA A 276 33.51 -34.62 -12.66
N VAL A 277 32.63 -34.58 -13.67
CA VAL A 277 32.69 -35.12 -15.08
C VAL A 277 31.48 -34.50 -15.83
N HIS A 278 31.66 -33.51 -16.71
CA HIS A 278 31.72 -33.54 -18.20
C HIS A 278 30.44 -34.05 -18.91
N GLU A 279 29.91 -33.47 -20.01
CA GLU A 279 30.18 -32.26 -20.85
C GLU A 279 28.99 -32.07 -21.83
N ASP A 280 28.63 -30.93 -22.43
CA ASP A 280 29.03 -29.50 -22.28
C ASP A 280 27.72 -28.64 -22.20
N ILE A 281 27.31 -27.60 -22.96
CA ILE A 281 27.80 -26.80 -24.10
C ILE A 281 27.66 -25.28 -23.80
N ASN A 282 28.79 -24.57 -23.75
CA ASN A 282 28.98 -23.14 -24.07
C ASN A 282 27.85 -22.12 -23.77
N VAL A 283 27.92 -21.46 -22.60
CA VAL A 283 27.37 -20.10 -22.37
C VAL A 283 28.53 -19.15 -22.10
N LYS A 284 28.55 -18.01 -22.79
CA LYS A 284 29.54 -16.94 -22.63
C LYS A 284 28.84 -15.58 -22.49
N ASP A 285 29.54 -14.66 -21.84
CA ASP A 285 29.30 -13.21 -21.83
C ASP A 285 27.92 -12.80 -21.26
N VAL A 286 27.73 -12.74 -19.93
CA VAL A 286 28.16 -11.67 -18.98
C VAL A 286 27.25 -10.42 -19.00
N PHE A 287 26.62 -10.15 -17.85
CA PHE A 287 25.79 -8.98 -17.47
C PHE A 287 24.39 -8.81 -18.08
N VAL A 288 23.49 -9.69 -17.64
CA VAL A 288 22.05 -9.46 -17.35
C VAL A 288 21.81 -10.26 -16.04
N GLU A 289 21.04 -9.89 -15.01
CA GLU A 289 19.92 -8.96 -14.83
C GLU A 289 19.89 -8.44 -13.36
N SER A 290 19.14 -7.36 -13.08
CA SER A 290 18.52 -7.15 -11.76
C SER A 290 17.32 -6.21 -11.89
N ALA A 291 16.13 -6.72 -11.57
CA ALA A 291 14.85 -6.08 -11.86
C ALA A 291 14.13 -5.57 -10.61
N SER A 292 13.02 -4.86 -10.84
CA SER A 292 11.90 -4.83 -9.91
C SER A 292 10.59 -4.59 -10.67
N ASP A 293 10.34 -5.40 -11.70
CA ASP A 293 8.97 -5.80 -11.98
C ASP A 293 8.55 -6.72 -10.83
N THR A 294 7.35 -6.51 -10.26
CA THR A 294 6.82 -7.39 -9.22
C THR A 294 6.13 -8.55 -9.93
N THR A 295 6.87 -9.62 -10.22
CA THR A 295 6.32 -10.83 -10.81
C THR A 295 5.29 -11.44 -9.87
N ILE A 296 4.13 -11.80 -10.43
CA ILE A 296 3.07 -12.54 -9.72
C ILE A 296 3.27 -14.00 -10.11
N GLU A 297 3.64 -14.82 -9.14
CA GLU A 297 4.11 -16.19 -9.34
C GLU A 297 3.20 -17.19 -8.62
N VAL A 298 3.06 -18.38 -9.21
CA VAL A 298 2.38 -19.52 -8.58
C VAL A 298 3.45 -20.41 -7.95
N PHE A 299 3.21 -20.81 -6.71
CA PHE A 299 4.15 -21.54 -5.87
C PHE A 299 3.77 -23.02 -5.81
N ASP A 300 4.76 -23.92 -5.85
CA ASP A 300 4.57 -25.38 -5.94
C ASP A 300 5.27 -26.15 -4.80
N PHE A 301 5.51 -25.51 -3.66
CA PHE A 301 6.22 -26.10 -2.52
C PHE A 301 5.38 -27.10 -1.69
N ILE A 302 4.05 -27.05 -1.76
CA ILE A 302 3.15 -28.08 -1.19
C ILE A 302 2.84 -29.10 -2.29
N ASP A 303 2.91 -30.40 -1.98
CA ASP A 303 2.54 -31.42 -2.96
C ASP A 303 1.02 -31.49 -3.21
N LYS A 304 0.62 -32.16 -4.29
CA LYS A 304 -0.76 -32.15 -4.76
C LYS A 304 -1.72 -32.97 -3.88
N GLU A 305 -1.23 -33.97 -3.15
CA GLU A 305 -2.07 -34.77 -2.24
C GLU A 305 -2.31 -33.99 -0.94
N ASP A 306 -1.26 -33.39 -0.37
CA ASP A 306 -1.37 -32.46 0.76
C ASP A 306 -2.24 -31.23 0.43
N LEU A 307 -2.08 -30.62 -0.75
CA LEU A 307 -2.87 -29.45 -1.15
C LEU A 307 -4.36 -29.79 -1.31
N GLU A 308 -4.71 -30.96 -1.86
CA GLU A 308 -6.10 -31.42 -1.91
C GLU A 308 -6.66 -31.68 -0.50
N GLU A 309 -5.90 -32.24 0.44
CA GLU A 309 -6.34 -32.34 1.84
C GLU A 309 -6.51 -30.95 2.49
N LEU A 310 -5.66 -29.98 2.15
CA LEU A 310 -5.68 -28.62 2.70
C LEU A 310 -6.93 -27.84 2.25
N GLU A 311 -7.30 -27.95 0.98
CA GLU A 311 -8.57 -27.39 0.47
C GLU A 311 -9.78 -28.07 1.13
N ASN A 312 -9.77 -29.39 1.35
CA ASN A 312 -10.86 -30.09 2.03
C ASN A 312 -11.02 -29.60 3.48
N ILE A 313 -9.92 -29.43 4.22
CA ILE A 313 -9.94 -28.86 5.58
C ILE A 313 -10.49 -27.42 5.58
N ALA A 314 -10.09 -26.60 4.60
CA ALA A 314 -10.54 -25.21 4.48
C ALA A 314 -12.06 -25.08 4.21
N ASN A 315 -12.62 -25.96 3.37
CA ASN A 315 -14.05 -25.94 3.01
C ASN A 315 -14.96 -26.40 4.18
N GLU A 316 -14.53 -27.41 4.94
CA GLU A 316 -15.23 -27.82 6.18
C GLU A 316 -15.11 -26.73 7.27
N LEU A 317 -13.96 -26.05 7.36
CA LEU A 317 -13.76 -24.94 8.28
C LEU A 317 -14.65 -23.73 7.94
N ASP A 318 -14.79 -23.35 6.67
CA ASP A 318 -15.68 -22.25 6.23
C ASP A 318 -17.14 -22.53 6.62
N SER A 319 -17.59 -23.75 6.37
CA SER A 319 -18.95 -24.21 6.70
C SER A 319 -19.28 -24.05 8.19
N LEU A 320 -18.30 -24.24 9.08
CA LEU A 320 -18.45 -24.02 10.53
C LEU A 320 -18.22 -22.55 10.93
N MET A 321 -17.30 -21.83 10.28
CA MET A 321 -17.04 -20.40 10.54
C MET A 321 -18.25 -19.51 10.22
N LEU A 322 -19.09 -19.92 9.25
CA LEU A 322 -20.39 -19.29 8.98
C LEU A 322 -21.41 -19.44 10.14
N LEU A 323 -21.21 -20.37 11.07
CA LEU A 323 -22.05 -20.56 12.25
C LEU A 323 -21.60 -19.70 13.44
N VAL A 324 -20.37 -19.18 13.43
CA VAL A 324 -19.83 -18.31 14.49
C VAL A 324 -20.61 -16.99 14.50
N GLY A 325 -21.09 -16.60 15.69
CA GLY A 325 -21.98 -15.45 15.87
C GLY A 325 -23.48 -15.76 15.66
N SER A 326 -23.82 -16.93 15.14
CA SER A 326 -25.19 -17.44 15.29
C SER A 326 -25.47 -17.71 16.77
N SER A 327 -26.70 -17.49 17.24
CA SER A 327 -27.07 -17.71 18.64
C SER A 327 -27.33 -19.19 18.97
N LYS A 328 -26.50 -20.09 18.42
CA LYS A 328 -26.71 -21.53 18.41
C LYS A 328 -25.44 -22.39 18.44
N ILE A 329 -24.25 -21.83 18.19
CA ILE A 329 -23.03 -22.63 18.03
C ILE A 329 -22.72 -23.45 19.29
N ASP A 330 -22.53 -24.77 19.16
CA ASP A 330 -22.41 -25.71 20.29
C ASP A 330 -20.97 -26.16 20.61
N ASP A 331 -20.80 -26.94 21.69
CA ASP A 331 -19.48 -27.41 22.16
C ASP A 331 -18.77 -28.28 21.10
N SER A 332 -19.55 -29.07 20.36
CA SER A 332 -19.02 -29.97 19.32
C SER A 332 -18.62 -29.19 18.08
N GLU A 333 -19.39 -28.17 17.69
CA GLU A 333 -19.05 -27.28 16.56
C GLU A 333 -17.79 -26.46 16.84
N VAL A 334 -17.66 -25.87 18.04
CA VAL A 334 -16.45 -25.13 18.44
C VAL A 334 -15.22 -26.05 18.56
N LEU A 335 -15.37 -27.25 19.12
CA LEU A 335 -14.30 -28.25 19.16
C LEU A 335 -13.92 -28.74 17.75
N GLN A 336 -14.85 -28.78 16.81
CA GLN A 336 -14.58 -29.17 15.43
C GLN A 336 -13.85 -28.05 14.66
N ILE A 337 -14.19 -26.78 14.90
CA ILE A 337 -13.41 -25.61 14.42
C ILE A 337 -11.95 -25.71 14.91
N ALA A 338 -11.74 -25.96 16.21
CA ALA A 338 -10.40 -26.13 16.78
C ALA A 338 -9.61 -27.24 16.07
N LYS A 339 -10.23 -28.41 15.83
CA LYS A 339 -9.59 -29.54 15.13
C LYS A 339 -9.19 -29.22 13.69
N TYR A 340 -10.06 -28.58 12.89
CA TYR A 340 -9.70 -28.23 11.51
C TYR A 340 -8.55 -27.22 11.46
N ILE A 341 -8.55 -26.19 12.33
CA ILE A 341 -7.43 -25.26 12.47
C ILE A 341 -6.15 -26.00 12.90
N GLN A 342 -6.25 -26.99 13.79
CA GLN A 342 -5.12 -27.82 14.22
C GLN A 342 -4.57 -28.70 13.09
N SER A 343 -5.43 -29.33 12.27
CA SER A 343 -4.99 -30.13 11.12
C SER A 343 -4.30 -29.26 10.08
N PHE A 344 -4.91 -28.13 9.71
CA PHE A 344 -4.33 -27.14 8.78
C PHE A 344 -2.95 -26.67 9.27
N GLY A 345 -2.86 -26.26 10.55
CA GLY A 345 -1.60 -25.82 11.16
C GLY A 345 -0.54 -26.92 11.28
N ARG A 346 -0.93 -28.19 11.45
CA ARG A 346 0.00 -29.32 11.46
C ARG A 346 0.53 -29.67 10.08
N MET A 347 -0.31 -29.60 9.06
CA MET A 347 0.09 -29.94 7.69
C MET A 347 0.98 -28.84 7.10
N LEU A 348 0.69 -27.56 7.38
CA LEU A 348 1.65 -26.49 7.09
C LEU A 348 2.98 -26.63 7.84
N ALA A 349 3.00 -27.22 9.04
CA ALA A 349 4.23 -27.39 9.82
C ALA A 349 5.26 -28.38 9.22
N THR A 350 4.95 -29.09 8.14
CA THR A 350 5.94 -29.89 7.37
C THR A 350 6.73 -29.03 6.37
N TYR A 351 6.21 -27.86 5.98
CA TYR A 351 6.78 -26.93 5.00
C TYR A 351 7.41 -25.72 5.70
N ASN A 352 8.74 -25.56 5.61
CA ASN A 352 9.50 -24.50 6.29
C ASN A 352 8.98 -23.10 5.94
N GLU A 353 8.58 -22.96 4.69
CA GLU A 353 8.06 -21.79 4.00
C GLU A 353 6.82 -21.20 4.69
N THR A 354 6.08 -22.02 5.46
CA THR A 354 4.80 -21.63 6.10
C THR A 354 4.82 -21.73 7.62
N TYR A 355 6.01 -21.92 8.21
CA TYR A 355 6.23 -22.12 9.65
C TYR A 355 5.55 -21.07 10.54
N ASN A 356 5.51 -19.81 10.11
CA ASN A 356 4.92 -18.71 10.87
C ASN A 356 3.39 -18.83 11.01
N ILE A 357 2.68 -19.07 9.89
CA ILE A 357 1.25 -19.41 9.88
C ILE A 357 1.03 -20.71 10.66
N ALA A 358 1.79 -21.77 10.36
CA ALA A 358 1.65 -23.08 11.00
C ALA A 358 1.68 -22.98 12.52
N ASN A 359 2.66 -22.27 13.08
CA ASN A 359 2.78 -22.03 14.52
C ASN A 359 1.57 -21.24 15.08
N SER A 360 1.16 -20.16 14.41
CA SER A 360 0.02 -19.34 14.85
C SER A 360 -1.31 -20.10 14.83
N LEU A 361 -1.56 -20.92 13.80
CA LEU A 361 -2.73 -21.80 13.70
C LEU A 361 -2.73 -22.86 14.82
N ASN A 362 -1.59 -23.51 15.09
CA ASN A 362 -1.48 -24.47 16.19
C ASN A 362 -1.78 -23.79 17.55
N VAL A 363 -1.23 -22.59 17.81
CA VAL A 363 -1.52 -21.80 19.02
C VAL A 363 -3.00 -21.43 19.13
N LEU A 364 -3.62 -20.95 18.04
CA LEU A 364 -5.06 -20.64 18.00
C LEU A 364 -5.91 -21.87 18.30
N SER A 365 -5.65 -23.00 17.63
CA SER A 365 -6.43 -24.23 17.82
C SER A 365 -6.44 -24.68 19.29
N LYS A 366 -5.27 -24.64 19.93
CA LYS A 366 -5.11 -24.94 21.36
C LYS A 366 -5.88 -23.95 22.23
N ASN A 367 -5.77 -22.64 21.98
CA ASN A 367 -6.52 -21.64 22.75
C ASN A 367 -8.04 -21.84 22.64
N ILE A 368 -8.57 -22.25 21.48
CA ILE A 368 -10.00 -22.58 21.30
C ILE A 368 -10.36 -23.85 22.08
N GLU A 369 -9.58 -24.92 21.94
CA GLU A 369 -9.80 -26.21 22.63
C GLU A 369 -9.77 -26.06 24.17
N GLU A 370 -8.90 -25.19 24.70
CA GLU A 370 -8.82 -24.87 26.13
C GLU A 370 -9.93 -23.92 26.63
N ASN A 371 -10.65 -23.20 25.74
CA ASN A 371 -11.56 -22.10 26.12
C ASN A 371 -12.95 -22.15 25.43
N ILE A 372 -13.43 -23.36 25.08
CA ILE A 372 -14.67 -23.58 24.32
C ILE A 372 -15.86 -22.73 24.78
N SER A 373 -16.17 -22.71 26.09
CA SER A 373 -17.32 -21.94 26.61
C SER A 373 -17.15 -20.42 26.50
N SER A 374 -15.91 -19.92 26.56
CA SER A 374 -15.60 -18.49 26.37
C SER A 374 -15.67 -18.10 24.89
N PHE A 375 -15.29 -19.01 23.98
CA PHE A 375 -15.50 -18.86 22.53
C PHE A 375 -17.00 -18.79 22.20
N GLN A 376 -17.84 -19.63 22.82
CA GLN A 376 -19.30 -19.58 22.67
C GLN A 376 -19.91 -18.28 23.20
N GLU A 377 -19.58 -17.88 24.43
CA GLU A 377 -20.13 -16.67 25.06
C GLU A 377 -19.85 -15.44 24.19
N LYS A 378 -18.62 -15.32 23.69
CA LYS A 378 -18.15 -14.20 22.86
C LYS A 378 -18.34 -14.44 21.36
N SER A 379 -19.00 -15.53 20.96
CA SER A 379 -19.10 -15.95 19.55
C SER A 379 -19.62 -14.86 18.61
N LYS A 380 -20.50 -13.97 19.11
CA LYS A 380 -21.02 -12.81 18.38
C LYS A 380 -20.00 -11.68 18.20
N ASP A 381 -19.17 -11.46 19.21
CA ASP A 381 -18.17 -10.38 19.22
C ASP A 381 -16.96 -10.75 18.35
N ILE A 382 -16.58 -12.04 18.35
CA ILE A 382 -15.48 -12.57 17.51
C ILE A 382 -15.93 -12.97 16.09
N ALA A 383 -17.23 -12.99 15.78
CA ALA A 383 -17.76 -13.49 14.51
C ALA A 383 -17.08 -12.87 13.27
N LEU A 384 -16.93 -11.54 13.27
CA LEU A 384 -16.28 -10.82 12.15
C LEU A 384 -14.78 -11.12 12.06
N LEU A 385 -14.09 -11.35 13.18
CA LEU A 385 -12.68 -11.75 13.20
C LEU A 385 -12.51 -13.17 12.67
N CYS A 386 -13.38 -14.10 13.07
CA CYS A 386 -13.41 -15.47 12.57
C CYS A 386 -13.71 -15.54 11.06
N GLN A 387 -14.64 -14.72 10.56
CA GLN A 387 -14.94 -14.62 9.13
C GLN A 387 -13.80 -13.98 8.33
N ALA A 388 -13.17 -12.93 8.84
CA ALA A 388 -11.98 -12.33 8.20
C ALA A 388 -10.81 -13.32 8.14
N PHE A 389 -10.50 -13.97 9.26
CA PHE A 389 -9.50 -15.04 9.36
C PHE A 389 -9.72 -16.16 8.35
N ASN A 390 -10.95 -16.69 8.24
CA ASN A 390 -11.23 -17.79 7.31
C ASN A 390 -11.14 -17.34 5.83
N LYS A 391 -11.63 -16.14 5.53
CA LYS A 391 -11.52 -15.53 4.20
C LYS A 391 -10.07 -15.31 3.78
N ASP A 392 -9.20 -14.89 4.71
CA ASP A 392 -7.78 -14.70 4.45
C ASP A 392 -7.09 -16.05 4.18
N LEU A 393 -7.42 -17.12 4.92
CA LEU A 393 -6.92 -18.48 4.63
C LEU A 393 -7.36 -18.98 3.24
N LEU A 394 -8.64 -18.83 2.89
CA LEU A 394 -9.14 -19.21 1.56
C LEU A 394 -8.52 -18.38 0.42
N LEU A 395 -8.19 -17.12 0.69
CA LEU A 395 -7.50 -16.26 -0.27
C LEU A 395 -6.01 -16.61 -0.40
N TRP A 396 -5.35 -16.97 0.70
CA TRP A 396 -3.96 -17.42 0.77
C TRP A 396 -3.74 -18.64 -0.13
N ILE A 397 -4.56 -19.70 0.04
CA ILE A 397 -4.51 -20.91 -0.81
C ILE A 397 -4.69 -20.53 -2.29
N ARG A 398 -5.78 -19.82 -2.60
CA ARG A 398 -6.15 -19.53 -3.99
C ARG A 398 -5.14 -18.63 -4.69
N LYS A 399 -4.44 -17.77 -3.94
CA LYS A 399 -3.37 -16.90 -4.47
C LYS A 399 -2.06 -17.63 -4.67
N LEU A 400 -1.55 -18.34 -3.66
CA LEU A 400 -0.25 -19.01 -3.78
C LEU A 400 -0.26 -20.12 -4.84
N PHE A 401 -1.30 -20.96 -4.88
CA PHE A 401 -1.28 -22.20 -5.67
C PHE A 401 -2.03 -22.15 -7.01
N TYR A 402 -2.79 -21.07 -7.31
CA TYR A 402 -3.63 -21.02 -8.52
C TYR A 402 -3.68 -19.67 -9.26
N GLU A 403 -3.94 -18.55 -8.56
CA GLU A 403 -4.07 -17.22 -9.18
C GLU A 403 -2.76 -16.42 -9.25
N GLY A 404 -1.72 -16.89 -8.54
CA GLY A 404 -0.44 -16.22 -8.36
C GLY A 404 -0.43 -15.14 -7.26
N ALA A 405 0.70 -15.03 -6.57
CA ALA A 405 0.97 -14.10 -5.47
C ALA A 405 2.32 -13.37 -5.68
N PRO A 406 2.54 -12.18 -5.05
CA PRO A 406 3.78 -11.42 -5.21
C PRO A 406 4.96 -11.92 -4.33
N SER A 407 4.69 -12.85 -3.41
CA SER A 407 5.66 -13.41 -2.45
C SER A 407 5.07 -14.66 -1.80
N ILE A 408 5.93 -15.50 -1.23
CA ILE A 408 5.49 -16.68 -0.48
C ILE A 408 4.80 -16.30 0.85
N ASP A 409 5.27 -15.25 1.53
CA ASP A 409 4.70 -14.71 2.79
C ASP A 409 3.39 -13.89 2.59
N PHE A 410 2.69 -14.09 1.47
CA PHE A 410 1.52 -13.29 1.11
C PHE A 410 0.34 -13.58 2.06
N LEU A 411 -0.12 -12.55 2.79
CA LEU A 411 -1.15 -12.60 3.85
C LEU A 411 -0.74 -13.18 5.23
N ASP A 412 0.48 -13.69 5.41
CA ASP A 412 0.98 -14.22 6.70
C ASP A 412 0.66 -13.29 7.88
N SER A 413 1.00 -11.99 7.75
CA SER A 413 0.78 -10.99 8.80
C SER A 413 -0.71 -10.76 9.14
N SER A 414 -1.64 -10.97 8.19
CA SER A 414 -3.08 -10.84 8.44
C SER A 414 -3.61 -12.06 9.19
N ILE A 415 -3.27 -13.26 8.69
CA ILE A 415 -3.69 -14.54 9.27
C ILE A 415 -3.20 -14.67 10.71
N ILE A 416 -1.92 -14.36 10.96
CA ILE A 416 -1.29 -14.41 12.29
C ILE A 416 -1.90 -13.34 13.22
N SER A 417 -2.17 -12.12 12.71
CA SER A 417 -2.82 -11.06 13.50
C SER A 417 -4.23 -11.48 13.94
N ASN A 418 -5.05 -11.97 13.00
CA ASN A 418 -6.42 -12.39 13.28
C ASN A 418 -6.46 -13.58 14.24
N ALA A 419 -5.58 -14.56 14.08
CA ALA A 419 -5.43 -15.70 15.00
C ALA A 419 -5.04 -15.28 16.43
N ASN A 420 -4.12 -14.32 16.56
CA ASN A 420 -3.72 -13.78 17.86
C ASN A 420 -4.87 -12.96 18.50
N MET A 421 -5.63 -12.19 17.72
CA MET A 421 -6.81 -11.47 18.22
C MET A 421 -7.90 -12.41 18.73
N ILE A 422 -8.29 -13.43 17.95
CA ILE A 422 -9.29 -14.43 18.36
C ILE A 422 -8.83 -15.11 19.65
N SER A 423 -7.56 -15.52 19.73
CA SER A 423 -6.95 -16.10 20.95
C SER A 423 -7.07 -15.19 22.17
N ALA A 424 -6.78 -13.89 22.02
CA ALA A 424 -6.84 -12.92 23.12
C ALA A 424 -8.27 -12.62 23.59
N PHE A 425 -9.26 -12.63 22.68
CA PHE A 425 -10.67 -12.49 23.06
C PHE A 425 -11.17 -13.70 23.88
N ILE A 426 -10.82 -14.92 23.48
CA ILE A 426 -11.34 -16.14 24.12
C ILE A 426 -10.58 -16.53 25.39
N ASN A 427 -9.25 -16.31 25.46
CA ASN A 427 -8.46 -16.64 26.65
C ASN A 427 -7.79 -15.40 27.28
N PRO A 428 -8.49 -14.67 28.17
CA PRO A 428 -7.95 -13.54 28.92
C PRO A 428 -7.07 -13.95 30.13
N GLN A 429 -6.60 -15.21 30.21
CA GLN A 429 -5.74 -15.73 31.29
C GLN A 429 -4.43 -16.37 30.79
N ASN A 430 -4.28 -16.63 29.49
CA ASN A 430 -2.98 -16.88 28.85
C ASN A 430 -2.11 -15.61 28.72
N SER A 431 -2.51 -14.50 29.35
CA SER A 431 -1.60 -13.45 29.83
C SER A 431 -0.56 -13.94 30.84
N SER A 432 -0.62 -15.20 31.28
CA SER A 432 0.44 -15.88 32.06
C SER A 432 1.62 -16.42 31.22
N GLY A 433 1.63 -16.18 29.90
CA GLY A 433 2.86 -16.06 29.11
C GLY A 433 3.48 -14.65 29.16
N ALA A 434 2.84 -13.71 29.86
CA ALA A 434 3.19 -12.30 29.97
C ALA A 434 3.18 -11.83 31.44
N GLU A 435 4.09 -12.39 32.25
CA GLU A 435 4.44 -11.92 33.60
C GLU A 435 5.08 -10.50 33.57
N GLU A 436 4.37 -9.51 33.02
CA GLU A 436 4.74 -8.09 33.05
C GLU A 436 3.53 -7.13 32.80
N VAL A 437 2.28 -7.62 32.93
CA VAL A 437 1.07 -6.89 32.45
C VAL A 437 -0.05 -6.67 33.49
N ASP A 438 -0.09 -7.39 34.61
CA ASP A 438 -1.28 -7.40 35.50
C ASP A 438 -1.49 -6.15 36.39
N ASP A 439 -0.49 -5.26 36.54
CA ASP A 439 -0.57 -4.02 37.37
C ASP A 439 -1.40 -2.87 36.72
N ILE A 440 -2.42 -3.18 35.90
CA ILE A 440 -3.10 -2.20 35.02
C ILE A 440 -4.60 -1.97 35.37
N PHE A 441 -5.13 -2.56 36.45
CA PHE A 441 -6.55 -2.36 36.85
C PHE A 441 -6.83 -1.90 38.30
N ASP A 442 -5.82 -1.55 39.08
CA ASP A 442 -6.00 -0.75 40.31
C ASP A 442 -5.78 0.75 39.99
N PHE A 443 -6.84 1.45 39.53
CA PHE A 443 -7.23 2.85 39.85
C PHE A 443 -8.37 3.39 38.95
#